data_AF-A0A9X9BFH2-F1
#
_entry.id   AF-A0A9X9BFH2-F1
#
_cell.length_a   1.000
_cell.length_b   1.000
_cell.length_c   1.000
_cell.angle_alpha   90.00
_cell.angle_beta   90.00
_cell.angle_gamma   90.00
#
_symmetry.space_group_name_H-M   'P 1'
#
loop_
_entity.id
_entity.type
_entity.pdbx_description
1 polymer ?
#
loop_
_entity_poly.entity_id
_entity_poly.type
_entity_poly.pdbx_seq_one_letter_code
_entity_poly.pdbx_strand_id
1 'polypeptide(L)' 'MFENQTIGVTCPKCGNQIEQTIGWLKSNDNVTCPGCGSDFIINSEKFFAGIEKAEEAIAKFGKSIRNIGKRR' A
#
# COMPACT_ATOMS: atom_id res chain seq x y z
N MET A 1 -7.79 -4.97 4.31
CA MET A 1 -7.15 -6.29 4.07
C MET A 1 -5.61 -6.25 4.15
N PHE A 2 -4.95 -5.12 3.90
CA PHE A 2 -3.48 -5.02 3.82
C PHE A 2 -2.76 -4.36 5.01
N GLU A 3 -3.47 -3.93 6.05
CA GLU A 3 -2.91 -3.07 7.11
C GLU A 3 -1.78 -3.72 7.93
N ASN A 4 -1.75 -5.05 8.01
CA ASN A 4 -0.71 -5.80 8.73
C ASN A 4 0.47 -6.23 7.84
N GLN A 5 0.48 -5.91 6.55
CA GLN A 5 1.66 -6.21 5.73
C GLN A 5 2.76 -5.20 6.01
N THR A 6 3.99 -5.69 6.13
CA THR A 6 5.18 -4.86 6.17
C THR A 6 5.61 -4.53 4.75
N ILE A 7 5.95 -3.27 4.52
CA ILE A 7 6.58 -2.82 3.29
C ILE A 7 7.94 -2.21 3.62
N GLY A 8 8.95 -2.60 2.85
CA GLY A 8 10.27 -2.01 2.89
C GLY A 8 10.25 -0.65 2.19
N VAL A 9 10.51 0.40 2.92
CA VAL A 9 10.66 1.75 2.39
C VAL A 9 12.15 2.09 2.34
N THR A 10 12.62 2.48 1.17
CA THR A 10 14.00 2.93 1.00
C THR A 10 14.12 4.40 1.37
N CYS A 11 15.04 4.71 2.27
CA CYS A 11 15.36 6.10 2.61
C CYS A 11 15.98 6.82 1.40
N PRO A 12 15.43 7.95 0.94
CA PRO A 12 15.95 8.68 -0.23
C PRO A 12 17.29 9.36 0.04
N LYS A 13 17.69 9.52 1.30
CA LYS A 13 18.95 10.16 1.72
C LYS A 13 20.13 9.19 1.74
N CYS A 14 19.95 8.03 2.35
CA CYS A 14 21.04 7.09 2.61
C CYS A 14 20.86 5.71 1.95
N GLY A 15 19.70 5.45 1.33
CA GLY A 15 19.39 4.16 0.73
C GLY A 15 19.08 3.05 1.73
N ASN A 16 19.01 3.34 3.03
CA ASN A 16 18.69 2.35 4.04
C ASN A 16 17.25 1.84 3.90
N GLN A 17 17.05 0.53 4.05
CA GLN A 17 15.74 -0.09 3.96
C GLN A 17 15.07 -0.09 5.34
N ILE A 18 13.84 0.42 5.40
CA ILE A 18 13.09 0.61 6.63
C ILE A 18 11.79 -0.16 6.49
N GLU A 19 11.61 -1.20 7.30
CA GLU A 19 10.40 -2.01 7.26
C GLU A 19 9.35 -1.39 8.17
N GLN A 20 8.20 -1.01 7.60
CA GLN A 20 7.06 -0.50 8.36
C GLN A 20 5.77 -1.15 7.89
N THR A 21 4.80 -1.26 8.79
CA THR A 21 3.48 -1.77 8.41
C THR A 21 2.73 -0.75 7.59
N ILE A 22 1.96 -1.25 6.64
CA ILE A 22 1.03 -0.50 5.81
C ILE A 22 0.05 0.31 6.68
N GLY A 23 -0.45 -0.27 7.78
CA GLY A 23 -1.31 0.44 8.73
C GLY A 23 -0.60 1.60 9.42
N TRP A 24 0.66 1.41 9.85
CA TRP A 24 1.44 2.49 10.47
C TRP A 24 1.71 3.63 9.47
N LEU A 25 2.05 3.31 8.23
CA LEU A 25 2.27 4.27 7.15
C LEU A 25 1.02 5.03 6.71
N LYS A 26 -0.17 4.47 6.96
CA LYS A 26 -1.45 5.12 6.68
C LYS A 26 -1.84 6.11 7.78
N SER A 27 -1.40 5.88 9.01
CA SER A 27 -1.64 6.77 10.15
C SER A 27 -0.49 7.74 10.43
N ASN A 28 0.71 7.44 9.94
CA ASN A 28 1.92 8.23 10.14
C ASN A 28 2.62 8.42 8.79
N ASP A 29 2.58 9.65 8.29
CA ASP A 29 3.23 10.00 7.02
C ASP A 29 4.72 10.32 7.20
N ASN A 30 5.17 10.61 8.42
CA ASN A 30 6.56 10.96 8.71
C ASN A 30 7.35 9.73 9.18
N VAL A 31 8.42 9.41 8.47
CA VAL A 31 9.33 8.31 8.79
C VAL A 31 10.70 8.86 9.09
N THR A 32 11.18 8.58 10.30
CA THR A 32 12.57 8.86 10.67
C THR A 32 13.44 7.68 10.26
N CYS A 33 14.46 7.94 9.44
CA CYS A 33 15.41 6.92 9.05
C CYS A 33 16.33 6.56 10.23
N PRO A 34 16.40 5.29 10.67
CA PRO A 34 17.31 4.88 11.75
C PRO A 34 18.78 4.91 11.32
N GLY A 35 19.07 4.84 10.02
CA GLY A 35 20.44 4.89 9.49
C GLY A 35 21.06 6.29 9.46
N CYS A 36 20.34 7.30 8.92
CA CYS A 36 20.87 8.65 8.74
C CYS A 36 20.20 9.72 9.60
N GLY A 37 19.20 9.37 10.39
CA GLY A 37 18.45 10.29 11.25
C GLY A 37 17.59 11.32 10.50
N SER A 38 17.48 11.21 9.17
CA SER A 38 16.65 12.12 8.38
C SER A 38 15.18 11.70 8.45
N ASP A 39 14.31 12.66 8.68
CA ASP A 39 12.87 12.53 8.51
C ASP A 39 12.48 12.72 7.03
N PHE A 40 11.56 11.90 6.56
CA PHE A 40 10.99 12.05 5.23
C PHE A 40 9.53 11.64 5.22
N ILE A 41 8.75 12.27 4.34
CA ILE A 41 7.31 12.05 4.25
C ILE A 41 7.02 11.03 3.16
N ILE A 42 6.30 9.96 3.52
CA ILE A 42 5.83 8.95 2.58
C ILE A 42 4.36 9.26 2.28
N ASN A 43 4.06 9.55 1.02
CA ASN A 43 2.68 9.78 0.60
C ASN A 43 1.99 8.43 0.35
N SER A 44 1.53 7.82 1.43
CA SER A 44 0.90 6.49 1.42
C SER A 44 -0.46 6.51 0.72
N GLU A 45 -1.17 7.65 0.73
CA GLU A 45 -2.49 7.82 0.10
C GLU A 45 -2.51 7.43 -1.39
N LYS A 46 -1.51 7.88 -2.17
CA LYS A 46 -1.42 7.53 -3.59
C LYS A 46 -1.18 6.05 -3.82
N PHE A 47 -0.43 5.40 -2.93
CA PHE A 47 -0.15 3.97 -3.01
C PHE A 47 -1.44 3.17 -2.73
N PHE A 48 -2.19 3.57 -1.71
CA PHE A 48 -3.47 2.94 -1.36
C PHE A 48 -4.58 3.16 -2.39
N ALA A 49 -4.68 4.36 -2.94
CA ALA A 49 -5.68 4.65 -3.98
C ALA A 49 -5.49 3.76 -5.22
N GLY A 50 -4.25 3.36 -5.53
CA GLY A 50 -3.96 2.39 -6.58
C GLY A 50 -4.44 0.98 -6.26
N ILE A 51 -4.19 0.51 -5.03
CA ILE A 51 -4.60 -0.82 -4.55
C ILE A 51 -6.14 -0.91 -4.46
N GLU A 52 -6.80 0.11 -3.92
CA GLU A 52 -8.26 0.14 -3.80
C GLU A 52 -8.93 0.08 -5.18
N LYS A 53 -8.41 0.81 -6.16
CA LYS A 53 -8.90 0.73 -7.55
C LYS A 53 -8.69 -0.64 -8.17
N ALA A 54 -7.58 -1.32 -7.85
CA ALA A 54 -7.34 -2.68 -8.30
C ALA A 54 -8.31 -3.68 -7.66
N GLU A 55 -8.56 -3.57 -6.34
CA GLU A 55 -9.57 -4.38 -5.64
C GLU A 55 -10.97 -4.17 -6.24
N GLU A 56 -11.35 -2.92 -6.50
CA GLU A 56 -12.66 -2.61 -7.09
C GLU A 56 -12.80 -3.18 -8.52
N ALA A 57 -11.74 -3.09 -9.32
CA ALA A 57 -11.70 -3.65 -10.67
C ALA A 57 -11.84 -5.19 -10.64
N ILE A 58 -11.12 -5.87 -9.74
CA ILE A 58 -11.22 -7.33 -9.55
C ILE A 58 -12.62 -7.72 -9.07
N ALA A 59 -13.19 -6.98 -8.12
CA ALA A 59 -14.54 -7.24 -7.62
C ALA A 59 -15.61 -7.09 -8.71
N LYS A 60 -15.50 -6.06 -9.56
CA LYS A 60 -16.39 -5.87 -10.72
C LYS A 60 -16.21 -6.98 -11.75
N PHE A 61 -14.97 -7.37 -12.04
CA PHE A 61 -14.68 -8.45 -12.98
C PHE A 61 -15.25 -9.80 -12.52
N GLY A 62 -15.06 -10.15 -11.24
CA GLY A 62 -15.63 -11.36 -10.65
C GLY A 62 -17.17 -11.38 -10.68
N LYS A 63 -17.82 -10.22 -10.45
CA LYS A 63 -19.29 -10.10 -10.59
C LYS A 63 -19.75 -10.34 -12.03
N SER A 64 -19.04 -9.81 -13.02
CA SER A 64 -19.37 -10.02 -14.43
C SER A 64 -19.23 -11.48 -14.85
N ILE A 65 -18.15 -12.17 -14.43
CA ILE A 65 -17.97 -13.61 -14.69
C ILE A 65 -19.05 -14.44 -14.01
N ARG A 66 -19.41 -14.13 -12.76
CA ARG A 66 -20.46 -14.85 -12.03
C ARG A 66 -21.83 -14.75 -12.70
N ASN A 67 -22.13 -13.61 -13.31
CA ASN A 67 -23.38 -13.42 -14.07
C ASN A 67 -23.38 -14.18 -15.41
N ILE A 68 -22.22 -14.38 -16.05
CA ILE A 68 -22.13 -15.17 -17.29
C ILE A 68 -22.42 -16.65 -17.02
N GLY A 69 -21.96 -17.20 -15.89
CA GLY A 69 -22.16 -18.60 -15.52
C GLY A 69 -23.58 -18.95 -15.09
N LYS A 70 -24.40 -17.96 -14.72
CA LYS A 70 -25.78 -18.17 -14.24
C LYS A 70 -26.83 -18.21 -15.38
N ARG A 71 -26.41 -17.99 -16.63
CA ARG A 71 -27.26 -18.04 -17.84
C ARG A 71 -27.16 -19.36 -18.62
N ARG A 72 -26.48 -20.38 -18.07
CA ARG A 72 -26.48 -21.75 -18.59
C ARG A 72 -27.14 -22.70 -17.61
#